data_AF-A0A069RHT1-F1
#
_entry.id   AF-A0A069RHT1-F1
#
_cell.length_a   1.000
_cell.length_b   1.000
_cell.length_c   1.000
_cell.angle_alpha   90.00
_cell.angle_beta   90.00
_cell.angle_gamma   90.00
#
_symmetry.space_group_name_H-M   'P 1'
#
loop_
_entity.id
_entity.type
_entity.pdbx_description
1 polymer ?
#
loop_
_entity_poly.entity_id
_entity_poly.type
_entity_poly.pdbx_seq_one_letter_code
_entity_poly.pdbx_strand_id
1 'polypeptide(L)' 'MEDINLNPAPIQRNEFDVAVELTMYVARATRLGKQKDIQDVFLSFYSLAKVLDETDPKKLMKYIPEDLRETIEG' A
#
# COMPACT_ATOMS: atom_id res chain seq x y z
N MET A 1 7.48 -39.43 -2.48
CA MET A 1 6.70 -38.19 -2.65
C MET A 1 7.67 -37.07 -2.38
N GLU A 2 7.99 -36.26 -3.40
CA GLU A 2 8.81 -35.06 -3.19
C GLU A 2 7.94 -34.02 -2.49
N ASP A 3 8.36 -33.61 -1.29
CA ASP A 3 7.79 -32.47 -0.58
C ASP A 3 8.15 -31.20 -1.35
N ILE A 4 7.22 -30.73 -2.19
CA ILE A 4 7.35 -29.44 -2.87
C ILE A 4 7.17 -28.35 -1.81
N ASN A 5 8.29 -27.87 -1.25
CA ASN A 5 8.29 -26.75 -0.32
C ASN A 5 7.98 -25.46 -1.08
N LEU A 6 6.69 -25.18 -1.27
CA LEU A 6 6.20 -23.92 -1.79
C LEU A 6 6.32 -22.89 -0.66
N ASN A 7 7.50 -22.33 -0.48
CA ASN A 7 7.65 -21.13 0.34
C ASN A 7 7.12 -19.98 -0.52
N PRO A 8 5.91 -19.42 -0.26
CA PRO A 8 5.40 -18.33 -1.09
C PRO A 8 6.38 -17.17 -0.92
N ALA A 9 7.08 -16.81 -2.00
CA ALA A 9 7.78 -15.54 -2.03
C ALA A 9 6.74 -14.47 -1.70
N PRO A 10 7.00 -13.58 -0.72
CA PRO A 10 6.11 -12.46 -0.47
C PRO A 10 5.86 -11.79 -1.82
N ILE A 11 4.60 -11.71 -2.23
CA ILE A 11 4.25 -11.02 -3.47
C ILE A 11 4.70 -9.57 -3.27
N GLN A 12 5.84 -9.21 -3.86
CA GLN A 12 6.31 -7.83 -3.90
C GLN A 12 5.34 -7.09 -4.82
N ARG A 13 4.32 -6.48 -4.23
CA ARG A 13 3.41 -5.60 -4.95
C ARG A 13 4.17 -4.32 -5.27
N ASN A 14 4.26 -4.00 -6.56
CA ASN A 14 4.84 -2.73 -6.97
C ASN A 14 3.90 -1.57 -6.58
N GLU A 15 4.46 -0.37 -6.46
CA GLU A 15 3.75 0.83 -5.99
C GLU A 15 2.56 1.19 -6.88
N PHE A 16 2.65 0.86 -8.18
CA PHE A 16 1.59 1.10 -9.15
C PHE A 16 0.36 0.25 -8.84
N ASP A 17 0.54 -1.06 -8.64
CA ASP A 17 -0.55 -1.99 -8.33
C ASP A 17 -1.25 -1.60 -7.02
N VAL A 18 -0.46 -1.23 -6.00
CA VAL A 18 -1.00 -0.73 -4.73
C VAL A 18 -1.85 0.51 -4.94
N ALA A 19 -1.37 1.48 -5.74
CA ALA A 19 -2.12 2.69 -6.03
C ALA A 19 -3.42 2.42 -6.80
N VAL A 20 -3.41 1.50 -7.77
CA VAL A 20 -4.61 1.09 -8.52
C VAL A 20 -5.64 0.48 -7.57
N GLU A 21 -5.24 -0.48 -6.75
CA GLU A 21 -6.16 -1.16 -5.84
C GLU A 21 -6.80 -0.20 -4.83
N LEU A 22 -6.00 0.69 -4.21
CA LEU A 22 -6.51 1.69 -3.27
C LEU A 22 -7.45 2.69 -3.94
N THR A 23 -7.14 3.10 -5.18
CA THR A 23 -8.03 3.97 -5.96
C THR A 23 -9.35 3.29 -6.24
N MET A 24 -9.33 2.02 -6.65
CA MET A 24 -10.56 1.25 -6.89
C MET A 24 -11.38 1.08 -5.60
N TYR A 25 -10.72 0.84 -4.47
CA TYR A 25 -11.38 0.75 -3.18
C TYR A 25 -12.10 2.06 -2.81
N VAL A 26 -11.40 3.19 -2.89
CA VAL A 26 -11.99 4.50 -2.58
C VAL A 26 -13.09 4.85 -3.57
N ALA A 27 -12.88 4.66 -4.87
CA ALA A 27 -13.87 4.95 -5.90
C ALA A 27 -15.19 4.20 -5.66
N ARG A 28 -15.10 2.93 -5.22
CA ARG A 28 -16.26 2.11 -4.84
C ARG A 28 -16.92 2.62 -3.55
N ALA A 29 -16.13 2.94 -2.53
CA ALA A 29 -16.63 3.36 -1.21
C ALA A 29 -17.33 4.73 -1.27
N THR A 30 -16.79 5.68 -2.02
CA THR A 30 -17.30 7.07 -2.07
C THR A 30 -18.13 7.36 -3.33
N ARG A 31 -18.35 6.35 -4.19
CA ARG A 31 -19.07 6.46 -5.47
C ARG A 31 -18.52 7.58 -6.36
N LEU A 32 -17.20 7.63 -6.53
CA LEU A 32 -16.56 8.60 -7.43
C LEU A 32 -17.09 8.38 -8.86
N GLY A 33 -17.76 9.40 -9.39
CA GLY A 33 -18.39 9.34 -10.71
C GLY A 33 -17.64 10.11 -11.80
N LYS A 34 -16.73 11.02 -11.42
CA LYS A 34 -15.99 11.83 -12.38
C LYS A 34 -14.57 11.29 -12.56
N GLN A 35 -14.13 11.23 -13.81
CA GLN A 35 -12.78 10.80 -14.17
C GLN A 35 -11.70 11.59 -13.42
N LYS A 36 -11.89 12.91 -13.25
CA LYS A 36 -10.94 13.77 -12.54
C LYS A 36 -10.76 13.34 -11.08
N ASP A 37 -11.84 13.03 -10.38
CA ASP A 37 -11.78 12.61 -8.98
C ASP A 37 -11.01 11.29 -8.83
N ILE A 38 -11.16 10.37 -9.79
CA ILE A 38 -10.41 9.10 -9.83
C ILE A 38 -8.91 9.37 -10.07
N GLN A 39 -8.59 10.29 -11.00
CA GLN A 39 -7.19 10.66 -11.28
C GLN A 39 -6.51 11.28 -10.06
N ASP A 40 -7.20 12.19 -9.35
CA ASP A 40 -6.66 12.86 -8.18
C ASP A 40 -6.39 11.87 -7.04
N VAL A 41 -7.28 10.90 -6.83
CA VAL A 41 -7.11 9.82 -5.85
C VAL A 41 -5.94 8.89 -6.23
N PHE A 42 -5.86 8.47 -7.49
CA PHE A 42 -4.76 7.65 -7.97
C PHE A 42 -3.42 8.33 -7.81
N LEU A 43 -3.31 9.59 -8.22
CA LEU A 43 -2.08 10.36 -8.12
C LEU A 43 -1.64 10.50 -6.66
N SER A 44 -2.59 10.71 -5.74
CA SER A 44 -2.32 10.78 -4.30
C SER A 44 -1.75 9.47 -3.76
N PHE A 45 -2.34 8.32 -4.09
CA PHE A 45 -1.83 7.04 -3.62
C PHE A 45 -0.51 6.64 -4.26
N TYR A 46 -0.35 6.86 -5.57
CA TYR A 46 0.89 6.51 -6.27
C TYR A 46 2.08 7.36 -5.79
N SER A 47 1.88 8.67 -5.65
CA SER A 47 2.92 9.55 -5.13
C SER A 47 3.32 9.18 -3.70
N LEU A 48 2.35 8.85 -2.84
CA LEU A 48 2.63 8.37 -1.49
C LEU A 48 3.43 7.06 -1.52
N ALA A 49 2.98 6.05 -2.27
CA ALA A 49 3.66 4.76 -2.35
C ALA A 49 5.11 4.91 -2.85
N LYS A 50 5.35 5.76 -3.85
CA LYS A 50 6.71 6.06 -4.33
C LYS A 50 7.59 6.75 -3.30
N VAL A 51 7.07 7.73 -2.57
CA VAL A 51 7.83 8.38 -1.51
C VAL A 51 8.16 7.38 -0.39
N LEU A 52 7.24 6.48 -0.05
CA LEU A 52 7.45 5.48 0.99
C LEU A 52 8.48 4.42 0.58
N ASP A 53 8.49 4.00 -0.70
CA ASP A 53 9.49 3.07 -1.25
C ASP A 53 10.92 3.65 -1.17
N GLU A 54 11.06 4.97 -1.37
CA GLU A 54 12.34 5.67 -1.26
C GLU A 54 12.67 6.11 0.18
N THR A 55 11.77 5.91 1.14
CA THR A 55 11.95 6.34 2.54
C THR A 55 12.39 5.18 3.44
N ASP A 56 13.44 5.40 4.23
CA ASP A 56 13.86 4.47 5.29
C ASP A 56 12.66 4.10 6.21
N PRO A 57 12.28 2.81 6.30
CA PRO A 57 11.17 2.36 7.14
C PRO A 57 11.24 2.87 8.58
N LYS A 58 12.43 3.04 9.15
CA LYS A 58 12.59 3.57 10.52
C LYS A 58 12.06 5.00 10.66
N LYS A 59 12.12 5.80 9.60
CA LYS A 59 11.57 7.16 9.59
C LYS A 59 10.05 7.17 9.49
N LEU A 60 9.45 6.07 9.05
CA LEU A 60 8.00 5.91 8.93
C LEU A 60 7.36 5.49 10.26
N MET A 61 8.10 4.80 11.12
CA MET A 61 7.62 4.35 12.44
C MET A 61 7.04 5.49 13.29
N LYS A 62 7.56 6.73 13.15
CA LYS A 62 7.05 7.91 13.87
C LYS A 62 5.60 8.29 13.51
N TYR A 63 5.11 7.85 12.35
CA TYR A 63 3.74 8.10 11.89
C TYR A 63 2.77 6.98 12.30
N ILE A 64 3.29 5.86 12.82
CA ILE A 64 2.48 4.76 13.31
C ILE A 64 2.08 5.08 14.76
N PRO A 65 0.78 4.98 15.12
CA PRO A 65 0.33 5.04 16.52
C PRO A 65 1.10 4.06 17.42
N GLU A 66 1.37 4.45 18.68
CA GLU A 66 2.22 3.65 19.59
C GLU A 66 1.67 2.24 19.82
N ASP A 67 0.35 2.11 20.00
CA ASP A 67 -0.37 0.85 20.16
C ASP A 67 -0.18 -0.12 18.98
N LEU A 68 0.04 0.40 17.78
CA LEU A 68 0.31 -0.41 16.59
C LEU A 68 1.80 -0.69 16.38
N ARG A 69 2.70 0.15 16.90
CA ARG A 69 4.16 -0.10 16.82
C ARG A 69 4.58 -1.33 17.59
N GLU A 70 4.00 -1.53 18.78
CA GLU A 70 4.30 -2.69 19.63
C GLU A 70 3.99 -4.03 18.94
N THR A 71 3.04 -4.05 17.99
CA THR A 71 2.67 -5.25 17.21
C THR A 71 3.61 -5.51 16.02
N ILE A 72 4.33 -4.48 15.55
CA ILE A 72 5.24 -4.57 14.39
C ILE A 72 6.68 -4.84 14.86
N GLU A 73 7.06 -4.32 16.03
CA GLU A 73 8.40 -4.48 16.61
C GLU A 73 8.55 -5.72 17.52
N GLY A 74 7.44 -6.32 17.98
CA GLY A 74 7.40 -7.51 18.83
C GLY A 74 7.35 -8.82 18.05
#